data_AF-A0A7C3N3T5-F1
#
_entry.id   AF-A0A7C3N3T5-F1
#
_cell.length_a   1.000
_cell.length_b   1.000
_cell.length_c   1.000
_cell.angle_alpha   90.00
_cell.angle_beta   90.00
_cell.angle_gamma   90.00
#
_symmetry.space_group_name_H-M   'P 1'
#
loop_
_entity.id
_entity.type
_entity.pdbx_description
1 polymer ?
#
loop_
_entity_poly.entity_id
_entity_poly.type
_entity_poly.pdbx_seq_one_letter_code
_entity_poly.pdbx_strand_id
1 'polypeptide(L)'
;MGWSKGMELEGKKVLVVGLARTGVAAVRFLKEKGARVSATEIRPRQELEETAREMEEAKVAVEWGGHRTETFLSQDLIVVSPGVDLAIP
;
A
#
# COMPACT_ATOMS: atom_id res chain seq x y z
N MET A 1 -23.13 15.61 18.93
CA MET A 1 -21.70 15.58 18.59
C MET A 1 -21.58 14.82 17.26
N GLY A 2 -21.51 15.53 16.14
CA GLY A 2 -21.55 14.93 14.82
C GLY A 2 -20.22 14.26 14.48
N TRP A 3 -20.27 12.98 14.14
CA TRP A 3 -19.13 12.31 13.52
C TRP A 3 -18.91 12.98 12.16
N SER A 4 -17.73 13.52 11.96
CA SER A 4 -17.32 14.15 10.72
C SER A 4 -17.51 13.17 9.56
N LYS A 5 -17.97 13.72 8.42
CA LYS A 5 -17.92 13.15 7.08
C LYS A 5 -16.77 12.14 6.95
N GLY A 6 -17.08 10.91 6.49
CA GLY A 6 -16.08 9.84 6.34
C GLY A 6 -14.83 10.32 5.60
N MET A 7 -13.68 9.70 5.88
CA MET A 7 -12.40 10.08 5.27
C MET A 7 -12.50 10.03 3.74
N GLU A 8 -12.19 11.16 3.08
CA GLU A 8 -12.15 11.25 1.62
C GLU A 8 -10.87 10.59 1.12
N LEU A 9 -11.00 9.51 0.34
CA LEU A 9 -9.88 8.73 -0.19
C LEU A 9 -9.69 8.92 -1.68
N GLU A 10 -10.71 9.44 -2.38
CA GLU A 10 -10.65 9.63 -3.83
C GLU A 10 -9.52 10.58 -4.21
N GLY A 11 -8.69 10.16 -5.18
CA GLY A 11 -7.57 10.93 -5.69
C GLY A 11 -6.34 11.01 -4.78
N LYS A 12 -6.42 10.61 -3.50
CA LYS A 12 -5.28 10.60 -2.57
C LYS A 12 -4.22 9.60 -3.00
N LYS A 13 -2.95 9.97 -2.86
CA LYS A 13 -1.81 9.06 -2.99
C LYS A 13 -1.67 8.26 -1.71
N VAL A 14 -1.88 6.95 -1.81
CA VAL A 14 -1.81 6.05 -0.66
C VAL A 14 -0.73 5.00 -0.90
N LEU A 15 0.19 4.89 0.06
CA LEU A 15 1.18 3.83 0.09
C LEU A 15 0.75 2.73 1.06
N VAL A 16 0.72 1.49 0.60
CA VAL A 16 0.55 0.31 1.45
C VAL A 16 1.92 -0.31 1.72
N VAL A 17 2.28 -0.47 3.00
CA VAL A 17 3.55 -1.09 3.43
C VAL A 17 3.29 -2.54 3.79
N GLY A 18 3.95 -3.45 3.08
CA GLY A 18 3.79 -4.90 3.18
C GLY A 18 2.63 -5.43 2.35
N LEU A 19 2.88 -6.52 1.62
CA LEU A 19 1.96 -7.18 0.69
C LEU A 19 1.64 -8.64 1.08
N ALA A 20 1.59 -8.92 2.39
CA ALA A 20 0.90 -10.11 2.88
C ALA A 20 -0.63 -9.96 2.70
N ARG A 21 -1.41 -10.89 3.26
CA ARG A 21 -2.88 -10.94 3.11
C ARG A 21 -3.59 -9.60 3.38
N THR A 22 -3.28 -8.95 4.50
CA THR A 22 -3.92 -7.68 4.89
C THR A 22 -3.51 -6.53 3.97
N GLY A 23 -2.25 -6.50 3.52
CA GLY A 23 -1.75 -5.49 2.59
C GLY A 23 -2.47 -5.54 1.24
N VAL A 24 -2.58 -6.75 0.67
CA VAL A 24 -3.33 -6.97 -0.58
C VAL A 24 -4.79 -6.55 -0.44
N ALA A 25 -5.45 -6.92 0.67
CA ALA A 25 -6.82 -6.51 0.95
C ALA A 25 -6.95 -4.97 1.07
N ALA A 26 -5.99 -4.30 1.72
CA ALA A 26 -5.96 -2.85 1.82
C ALA A 26 -5.80 -2.18 0.44
N VAL A 27 -4.91 -2.69 -0.41
CA VAL A 27 -4.74 -2.20 -1.79
C VAL A 27 -6.06 -2.25 -2.55
N ARG A 28 -6.75 -3.39 -2.53
CA ARG A 28 -8.05 -3.57 -3.20
C ARG A 28 -9.09 -2.58 -2.69
N PHE A 29 -9.25 -2.49 -1.38
CA PHE A 29 -10.18 -1.56 -0.74
C PHE A 29 -9.90 -0.10 -1.13
N LEU A 30 -8.64 0.33 -1.06
CA LEU A 30 -8.26 1.71 -1.37
C LEU A 30 -8.50 2.05 -2.86
N LYS A 31 -8.22 1.11 -3.76
CA LYS A 31 -8.51 1.24 -5.19
C LYS A 31 -10.02 1.39 -5.44
N GLU A 32 -10.86 0.59 -4.79
CA GLU A 32 -12.31 0.70 -4.87
C GLU A 32 -12.82 2.05 -4.34
N LYS A 33 -12.09 2.69 -3.44
CA LYS A 33 -12.38 4.05 -2.93
C LYS A 33 -11.81 5.17 -3.79
N GLY A 34 -11.27 4.86 -4.98
CA GLY A 34 -10.75 5.87 -5.92
C GLY A 34 -9.38 6.43 -5.56
N ALA A 35 -8.67 5.82 -4.60
CA ALA A 35 -7.32 6.25 -4.25
C ALA A 35 -6.29 5.89 -5.34
N ARG A 36 -5.22 6.69 -5.41
CA ARG A 36 -4.03 6.41 -6.21
C ARG A 36 -3.07 5.57 -5.37
N VAL A 37 -3.19 4.26 -5.48
CA VAL A 37 -2.49 3.31 -4.61
C VAL A 37 -1.15 2.89 -5.20
N SER A 38 -0.12 2.89 -4.36
CA SER A 38 1.18 2.23 -4.57
C SER A 38 1.50 1.33 -3.37
N ALA A 39 2.44 0.42 -3.51
CA ALA A 39 2.87 -0.45 -2.42
C ALA A 39 4.39 -0.57 -2.34
N THR A 40 4.88 -0.94 -1.17
CA THR A 40 6.29 -1.27 -0.93
C THR A 40 6.38 -2.53 -0.08
N GLU A 41 7.31 -3.43 -0.41
CA GLU A 41 7.48 -4.74 0.20
C GLU A 41 8.96 -5.07 0.35
N ILE A 42 9.35 -5.50 1.55
CA ILE A 42 10.74 -5.81 1.89
C ILE A 42 11.22 -7.08 1.20
N ARG A 43 10.32 -8.04 0.97
CA ARG A 43 10.65 -9.25 0.22
C ARG A 43 10.86 -8.95 -1.26
N PRO A 44 11.79 -9.65 -1.92
CA PRO A 44 11.98 -9.54 -3.34
C PRO A 44 10.76 -10.08 -4.10
N ARG A 45 10.53 -9.57 -5.31
CA ARG A 45 9.38 -9.92 -6.16
C ARG A 45 9.22 -11.42 -6.36
N GLN A 46 10.34 -12.14 -6.51
CA GLN A 46 10.40 -13.57 -6.80
C GLN A 46 9.85 -14.44 -5.66
N GLU A 47 9.82 -13.94 -4.43
CA GLU A 47 9.21 -14.66 -3.30
C GLU A 47 7.68 -14.55 -3.29
N LEU A 48 7.11 -13.64 -4.10
CA LEU A 48 5.70 -13.26 -4.08
C LEU A 48 5.12 -13.15 -5.49
N GLU A 49 5.45 -14.09 -6.37
CA GLU A 49 5.08 -14.03 -7.80
C GLU A 49 3.57 -13.87 -8.04
N GLU A 50 2.74 -14.60 -7.30
CA GLU A 50 1.28 -14.50 -7.41
C GLU A 50 0.78 -13.11 -7.03
N THR A 51 1.24 -12.58 -5.89
CA THR A 51 0.91 -11.23 -5.45
C THR A 51 1.43 -10.18 -6.43
N ALA A 52 2.64 -10.37 -6.97
CA ALA A 52 3.22 -9.46 -7.93
C ALA A 52 2.38 -9.38 -9.21
N ARG A 53 1.92 -10.53 -9.71
CA ARG A 53 1.00 -10.60 -10.84
C ARG A 53 -0.33 -9.91 -10.52
N GLU A 54 -0.89 -10.13 -9.34
CA GLU A 54 -2.12 -9.47 -8.92
C GLU A 54 -1.98 -7.95 -8.90
N MET A 55 -0.86 -7.42 -8.37
CA MET A 55 -0.61 -5.98 -8.34
C MET A 55 -0.46 -5.39 -9.75
N GLU A 56 0.13 -6.14 -10.69
CA GLU A 56 0.21 -5.74 -12.10
C GLU A 56 -1.16 -5.69 -12.77
N GLU A 57 -1.98 -6.72 -12.58
CA GLU A 57 -3.36 -6.77 -13.08
C GLU A 57 -4.19 -5.61 -12.50
N ALA A 58 -3.97 -5.27 -11.22
CA ALA A 58 -4.59 -4.13 -10.55
C ALA A 58 -3.98 -2.76 -10.93
N LYS A 59 -2.92 -2.73 -11.75
CA LYS A 59 -2.15 -1.52 -12.12
C LYS A 59 -1.65 -0.75 -10.89
N VAL A 60 -1.08 -1.46 -9.94
CA VAL A 60 -0.49 -0.92 -8.71
C VAL A 60 1.03 -0.98 -8.84
N ALA A 61 1.68 0.17 -8.71
CA ALA A 61 3.14 0.23 -8.69
C ALA A 61 3.64 -0.35 -7.36
N VAL A 62 4.60 -1.27 -7.43
CA VAL A 62 5.20 -1.90 -6.25
C VAL A 62 6.72 -1.70 -6.26
N GLU A 63 7.23 -1.21 -5.15
CA GLU A 63 8.64 -1.23 -4.81
C GLU A 63 8.97 -2.54 -4.07
N TRP A 64 9.84 -3.36 -4.64
CA TRP A 64 10.21 -4.67 -4.10
C TRP A 64 11.60 -4.65 -3.51
N GLY A 65 11.84 -5.53 -2.53
CA GLY A 65 13.17 -5.74 -1.94
C GLY A 65 13.62 -4.66 -0.97
N GLY A 66 12.71 -3.80 -0.50
CA GLY A 66 13.03 -2.75 0.46
C GLY A 66 12.08 -1.57 0.42
N HIS A 67 12.41 -0.55 1.21
CA HIS A 67 11.64 0.66 1.41
C HIS A 67 12.52 1.88 1.11
N ARG A 68 12.13 2.74 0.16
CA ARG A 68 12.83 3.99 -0.16
C ARG A 68 12.15 5.17 0.50
N THR A 69 12.89 5.98 1.24
CA THR A 69 12.37 7.16 1.95
C THR A 69 11.58 8.10 1.03
N GLU A 70 12.03 8.29 -0.21
CA GLU A 70 11.36 9.16 -1.18
C GLU A 70 9.93 8.68 -1.50
N THR A 71 9.72 7.36 -1.56
CA THR A 71 8.40 6.75 -1.78
C THR A 71 7.44 7.07 -0.65
N PHE A 72 7.93 7.15 0.60
CA PHE A 72 7.11 7.49 1.77
C PHE A 72 6.77 8.97 1.81
N LEU A 73 7.75 9.84 1.52
CA LEU A 73 7.59 11.29 1.58
C LEU A 73 6.63 11.85 0.52
N SER A 74 6.33 11.09 -0.55
CA SER A 74 5.46 11.54 -1.64
C SER A 74 3.97 11.21 -1.48
N GLN A 75 3.53 10.73 -0.31
CA GLN A 75 2.20 10.15 -0.08
C GLN A 75 1.34 11.02 0.82
N ASP A 76 0.02 11.00 0.58
CA ASP A 76 -0.95 11.67 1.44
C ASP A 76 -1.33 10.81 2.66
N LEU A 77 -1.20 9.48 2.51
CA LEU A 77 -1.52 8.49 3.53
C LEU A 77 -0.60 7.28 3.38
N ILE A 78 -0.15 6.74 4.52
CA ILE A 78 0.58 5.48 4.59
C ILE A 78 -0.25 4.50 5.41
N VAL A 79 -0.50 3.33 4.84
CA VAL A 79 -1.19 2.21 5.50
C VAL A 79 -0.16 1.13 5.77
N VAL A 80 0.19 0.96 7.04
CA VAL A 80 1.14 -0.06 7.48
C VAL A 80 0.38 -1.33 7.84
N SER A 81 0.69 -2.45 7.18
CA SER A 81 0.10 -3.75 7.52
C SER A 81 0.54 -4.19 8.93
N PRO A 82 -0.33 -4.81 9.75
CA PRO A 82 -0.03 -5.13 11.16
C PRO A 82 1.23 -5.97 11.40
N GLY A 83 1.69 -6.74 10.40
CA GLY A 83 2.89 -7.58 10.50
C GLY A 83 4.19 -6.87 10.14
N VAL A 84 4.15 -5.60 9.75
CA VAL A 84 5.34 -4.80 9.48
C VAL A 84 5.90 -4.28 10.80
N ASP A 85 7.17 -4.55 11.04
CA ASP A 85 7.87 -3.97 12.18
C ASP A 85 8.12 -2.47 11.93
N LEU A 86 7.57 -1.63 12.81
CA LEU A 86 7.66 -0.16 12.74
C LEU A 86 9.04 0.36 13.16
N ALA A 87 9.90 -0.50 13.74
CA ALA A 87 11.27 -0.15 14.10
C ALA A 87 12.25 -0.35 12.93
N ILE A 88 11.81 -0.88 11.80
CA ILE A 88 12.63 -0.97 10.59
C ILE A 88 12.91 0.48 10.11
N PRO A 89 14.19 0.89 10.03
CA PRO A 89 14.59 2.27 9.74
C PRO A 89 14.16 2.76 8.35
#